data_AF-A0A843R1X3-F1
#
_entry.id   AF-A0A843R1X3-F1
#
_cell.length_a   1.000
_cell.length_b   1.000
_cell.length_c   1.000
_cell.angle_alpha   90.00
_cell.angle_beta   90.00
_cell.angle_gamma   90.00
#
_symmetry.space_group_name_H-M   'P 1'
#
loop_
_entity.id
_entity.type
_entity.pdbx_description
1 polymer ?
#
loop_
_entity_poly.entity_id
_entity_poly.type
_entity_poly.pdbx_seq_one_letter_code
_entity_poly.pdbx_strand_id
1 'polypeptide(L)'
;ILIAAFAIFIHLIPTPVYWVPDGTPGPLVAYVGSNGNFVTLLFTLALLAFDVWVYIPFVRLSLAVEGRIREIDAKEDHKDV
;
A
#
# COMPACT_ATOMS: atom_id res chain seq x y z
N ILE A 1 7.07 -7.78 1.84
CA ILE A 1 7.99 -8.87 1.40
C ILE A 1 7.85 -10.11 2.29
N LEU A 2 7.99 -10.01 3.62
CA LEU A 2 7.97 -11.18 4.52
C LEU A 2 6.66 -12.01 4.44
N ILE A 3 5.50 -11.34 4.37
CA ILE A 3 4.19 -12.01 4.28
C ILE A 3 4.06 -12.78 2.95
N ALA A 4 4.47 -12.16 1.84
CA ALA A 4 4.45 -12.80 0.53
C ALA A 4 5.44 -13.98 0.44
N ALA A 5 6.65 -13.83 1.00
CA ALA A 5 7.63 -14.91 1.06
C ALA A 5 7.13 -16.11 1.88
N PHE A 6 6.44 -15.85 3.00
CA PHE A 6 5.83 -16.89 3.79
C PHE A 6 4.70 -17.62 3.04
N ALA A 7 3.87 -16.88 2.30
CA ALA A 7 2.80 -17.46 1.47
C ALA A 7 3.34 -18.37 0.35
N ILE A 8 4.48 -18.01 -0.25
CA ILE A 8 5.18 -18.86 -1.21
C ILE A 8 5.77 -20.09 -0.52
N PHE A 9 6.38 -19.92 0.66
CA PHE A 9 6.98 -21.01 1.43
C PHE A 9 5.98 -22.13 1.77
N ILE A 10 4.74 -21.75 2.14
CA ILE A 10 3.66 -22.71 2.41
C ILE A 10 2.96 -23.22 1.14
N HIS A 11 3.49 -22.91 -0.06
CA HIS A 11 2.91 -23.24 -1.37
C HIS A 11 1.47 -22.73 -1.59
N LEU A 12 1.06 -21.67 -0.89
CA LEU A 12 -0.25 -21.06 -1.08
C LEU A 12 -0.35 -20.31 -2.40
N ILE A 13 0.79 -19.79 -2.90
CA ILE A 13 0.89 -19.01 -4.12
C ILE A 13 2.08 -19.51 -4.93
N PRO A 14 1.93 -19.72 -6.24
CA PRO A 14 3.06 -20.10 -7.10
C PRO A 14 4.12 -19.00 -7.14
N THR A 15 5.39 -19.39 -7.25
CA THR A 15 6.49 -18.45 -7.47
C THR A 15 6.33 -17.74 -8.81
N PRO A 16 6.60 -16.43 -8.90
CA PRO A 16 6.65 -15.74 -10.18
C PRO A 16 7.79 -16.32 -11.02
N VAL A 17 7.48 -16.78 -12.24
CA VAL A 17 8.44 -17.44 -13.15
C VAL A 17 8.73 -16.61 -14.41
N TYR A 18 8.06 -15.47 -14.57
CA TYR A 18 8.21 -14.59 -15.72
C TYR A 18 8.61 -13.18 -15.30
N TRP A 19 9.49 -12.59 -16.09
CA TRP A 19 9.76 -11.16 -16.10
C TRP A 19 8.48 -10.37 -16.45
N VAL A 20 8.18 -9.34 -15.67
CA VAL A 20 7.01 -8.49 -15.85
C VAL A 20 7.49 -7.10 -16.26
N PRO A 21 6.92 -6.47 -17.32
CA PRO A 21 7.32 -5.13 -17.75
C PRO A 21 7.11 -4.07 -16.64
N ASP A 22 8.02 -3.10 -16.55
CA ASP A 22 8.03 -2.04 -15.52
C ASP A 22 6.79 -1.12 -15.53
N GLY A 23 5.98 -1.16 -16.60
CA GLY A 23 4.71 -0.43 -16.71
C GLY A 23 3.48 -1.19 -16.16
N THR A 24 3.67 -2.39 -15.62
CA THR A 24 2.55 -3.21 -15.14
C THR A 24 2.03 -2.66 -13.81
N PRO A 25 0.72 -2.36 -13.67
CA PRO A 25 0.17 -1.84 -12.43
C PRO A 25 0.46 -2.80 -11.27
N GLY A 26 0.98 -2.28 -10.15
CA GLY A 26 1.55 -3.06 -9.04
C GLY A 26 0.78 -4.33 -8.64
N PRO A 27 -0.55 -4.28 -8.42
CA PRO A 27 -1.34 -5.46 -8.03
C PRO A 27 -1.42 -6.56 -9.10
N LEU A 28 -1.29 -6.19 -10.38
CA LEU A 28 -1.37 -7.12 -11.52
C LEU A 28 -0.04 -7.82 -11.80
N VAL A 29 1.08 -7.30 -11.27
CA VAL A 29 2.42 -7.89 -11.46
C VAL A 29 2.46 -9.34 -11.03
N ALA A 30 1.89 -9.65 -9.86
CA ALA A 30 1.89 -11.01 -9.31
C ALA A 30 1.00 -11.97 -10.13
N TYR A 31 -0.11 -11.48 -10.71
CA TYR A 31 -0.98 -12.28 -11.58
C TYR A 31 -0.28 -12.62 -12.90
N VAL A 32 0.33 -11.63 -13.57
CA VAL A 32 1.08 -11.84 -14.82
C VAL A 32 2.29 -12.74 -14.58
N GLY A 33 3.03 -12.50 -13.49
CA GLY A 33 4.20 -13.31 -13.13
C GLY A 33 3.89 -14.76 -12.76
N SER A 34 2.64 -15.07 -12.35
CA SER A 34 2.19 -16.41 -11.97
C SER A 34 1.38 -17.14 -13.07
N ASN A 35 1.53 -16.72 -14.33
CA ASN A 35 0.84 -17.31 -15.48
C ASN A 35 -0.70 -17.17 -15.42
N GLY A 36 -1.21 -16.09 -14.84
CA GLY A 36 -2.65 -15.83 -14.75
C GLY A 36 -3.38 -16.58 -13.64
N ASN A 37 -2.70 -16.86 -12.51
CA ASN A 37 -3.34 -17.51 -11.38
C ASN A 37 -4.23 -16.55 -10.57
N PHE A 38 -5.54 -16.81 -10.55
CA PHE A 38 -6.53 -15.99 -9.82
C PHE A 38 -6.34 -15.96 -8.30
N VAL A 39 -5.78 -17.02 -7.69
CA VAL A 39 -5.47 -17.06 -6.24
C VAL A 39 -4.38 -16.03 -5.92
N THR A 40 -3.36 -15.94 -6.78
CA THR A 40 -2.30 -14.93 -6.65
C THR A 40 -2.85 -13.51 -6.75
N LEU A 41 -3.81 -13.27 -7.65
CA LEU A 41 -4.46 -11.97 -7.80
C LEU A 41 -5.23 -11.58 -6.54
N LEU A 42 -6.06 -12.49 -6.03
CA LEU A 42 -6.86 -12.24 -4.82
C LEU A 42 -5.97 -11.97 -3.61
N PHE A 43 -4.88 -12.73 -3.45
CA PHE A 43 -3.93 -12.52 -2.37
C PHE A 43 -3.22 -11.16 -2.48
N THR A 44 -2.83 -10.77 -3.69
CA THR A 44 -2.17 -9.48 -3.92
C THR A 44 -3.12 -8.31 -3.65
N LEU A 45 -4.40 -8.44 -4.01
CA LEU A 45 -5.44 -7.48 -3.65
C LEU A 45 -5.68 -7.43 -2.12
N ALA A 46 -5.66 -8.57 -1.44
CA ALA A 46 -5.78 -8.62 0.01
C ALA A 46 -4.58 -7.95 0.70
N LEU A 47 -3.37 -8.14 0.20
CA LEU A 47 -2.18 -7.41 0.68
C LEU A 47 -2.31 -5.91 0.46
N LEU A 48 -2.79 -5.47 -0.71
CA LEU A 48 -3.03 -4.05 -0.97
C LEU A 48 -4.04 -3.46 0.02
N ALA A 49 -5.15 -4.16 0.25
CA ALA A 49 -6.16 -3.74 1.23
C ALA A 49 -5.58 -3.67 2.65
N PHE A 50 -4.74 -4.64 3.01
CA PHE A 50 -4.04 -4.66 4.29
C PHE A 50 -3.07 -3.49 4.44
N ASP A 51 -2.29 -3.18 3.41
CA ASP A 51 -1.37 -2.04 3.40
C ASP A 51 -2.13 -0.72 3.60
N VAL A 52 -3.25 -0.54 2.89
CA VAL A 52 -4.12 0.64 3.07
C VAL A 52 -4.63 0.70 4.51
N TRP A 53 -5.10 -0.43 5.06
CA TRP A 53 -5.64 -0.49 6.41
C TRP A 53 -4.61 -0.12 7.48
N VAL A 54 -3.38 -0.63 7.36
CA VAL A 54 -2.27 -0.28 8.25
C VAL A 54 -1.87 1.20 8.09
N TYR A 55 -2.07 1.79 6.91
CA TYR A 55 -1.74 3.18 6.63
C TYR A 55 -2.78 4.20 7.15
N ILE A 56 -4.05 3.80 7.37
CA ILE A 56 -5.12 4.67 7.89
C ILE A 56 -4.71 5.50 9.12
N PRO A 57 -4.16 4.93 10.21
CA PRO A 57 -3.79 5.73 11.39
C PRO A 57 -2.74 6.80 11.08
N PHE A 58 -1.79 6.51 10.17
CA PHE A 58 -0.77 7.47 9.75
C PHE A 58 -1.38 8.63 8.96
N VAL A 59 -2.32 8.35 8.06
CA VAL A 59 -3.06 9.39 7.32
C VAL A 59 -3.83 10.29 8.29
N ARG A 60 -4.54 9.69 9.25
CA ARG A 60 -5.30 10.46 10.26
C ARG A 60 -4.39 11.35 11.11
N LEU A 61 -3.21 10.85 11.47
CA LEU A 61 -2.22 11.65 12.20
C LEU A 61 -1.71 12.81 11.34
N SER A 62 -1.37 12.57 10.08
CA SER A 62 -0.92 13.60 9.14
C SER A 62 -1.95 14.71 8.99
N LEU A 63 -3.22 14.34 8.77
CA LEU A 63 -4.32 15.31 8.66
C LEU A 63 -4.53 16.11 9.95
N ALA A 64 -4.40 15.46 11.11
CA ALA A 64 -4.52 16.14 12.40
C ALA A 64 -3.37 17.14 12.65
N VAL A 65 -2.14 16.80 12.25
CA VAL A 65 -0.97 17.68 12.36
C VAL A 65 -1.11 18.87 11.41
N GLU A 66 -1.52 18.64 10.17
CA GLU A 66 -1.73 19.70 9.19
C GLU A 66 -2.80 20.71 9.62
N GLY A 67 -3.90 20.23 10.19
CA GLY A 67 -4.92 21.10 10.78
C GLY A 67 -4.39 21.97 11.93
N ARG A 68 -3.52 21.42 12.77
CA ARG A 68 -2.91 22.13 13.90
C ARG A 68 -1.90 23.19 13.45
N ILE A 69 -1.10 22.90 12.42
CA ILE A 69 -0.17 23.87 11.83
C ILE A 69 -0.97 25.06 11.27
N ARG A 70 -2.03 24.78 10.51
CA ARG A 70 -2.88 25.82 9.92
C ARG A 70 -3.56 26.73 10.95
N GLU A 71 -3.94 26.20 12.11
CA GLU A 71 -4.48 27.00 13.22
C GLU A 71 -3.43 27.89 13.90
N ILE A 72 -2.16 27.44 13.94
CA ILE A 72 -1.05 28.22 14.49
C ILE A 72 -0.72 29.36 13.54
N ASP A 73 -0.58 29.09 12.23
CA ASP A 73 -0.32 30.11 11.21
C ASP A 73 -1.40 31.20 11.19
N ALA A 74 -2.68 30.81 11.32
CA ALA A 74 -3.79 31.77 11.36
C ALA A 74 -3.81 32.63 12.64
N LYS A 75 -3.26 32.14 13.76
CA LYS A 75 -3.15 32.89 15.01
C LYS A 75 -1.93 33.81 15.04
N GLU A 76 -0.86 33.45 14.34
CA GLU A 76 0.30 34.33 14.16
C GLU A 76 -0.07 35.53 13.29
N ASP A 77 -0.76 35.33 12.16
CA ASP A 77 -1.22 36.41 11.27
C ASP A 77 -2.14 37.43 11.97
N HIS A 78 -2.97 36.99 12.92
CA HIS A 78 -3.83 37.87 13.72
C HIS A 78 -3.13 38.62 14.86
N LYS A 79 -1.90 38.26 15.21
CA LYS A 79 -1.15 38.90 16.30
C LYS A 79 -0.26 40.04 15.79
N ASP A 80 -0.02 40.09 14.49
CA ASP A 80 0.83 41.09 13.82
C ASP A 80 0.05 42.29 13.25
N VAL A 81 -1.28 42.36 13.48
CA VAL A 81 -2.19 43.50 13.19
C VAL A 81 -2.66 44.20 14.46
#